data_AF-A0A0J1FKB6-F1
#
_entry.id   AF-A0A0J1FKB6-F1
#
_cell.length_a   1.000
_cell.length_b   1.000
_cell.length_c   1.000
_cell.angle_alpha   90.00
_cell.angle_beta   90.00
_cell.angle_gamma   90.00
#
_symmetry.space_group_name_H-M   'P 1'
#
loop_
_entity.id
_entity.type
_entity.pdbx_description
1 polymer ?
#
loop_
_entity_poly.entity_id
_entity_poly.type
_entity_poly.pdbx_seq_one_letter_code
_entity_poly.pdbx_strand_id
1 'polypeptide(L)'
;MRVNEPEKIQWHGTIVSVQPRTTVWRYRLDNRTHYHRGYNLFLDGEVNGTKGRFSVAISEKQQQKLVFCVGDEAKGTAWTKMYDVSDYADYYRAGGLKIIKKAEQVETTPPPYLIEPPDMATYEVRGARMLSAASYKGKCFQCAWAAMAAVEIEYNWGVSKKYRFESFCYGPKSCKLYKMGKPRAVPYKDCGSVYDEGWMDDLCTEGRGEDD
;
A
#
# COMPACT_ATOMS: atom_id res chain seq x y z
N MET A 1 20.37 -3.32 -1.18
CA MET A 1 19.46 -2.89 -2.26
C MET A 1 20.08 -3.35 -3.56
N ARG A 2 19.38 -4.19 -4.31
CA ARG A 2 19.85 -4.61 -5.64
C ARG A 2 19.40 -3.58 -6.66
N VAL A 3 20.29 -3.23 -7.58
CA VAL A 3 20.00 -2.30 -8.69
C VAL A 3 19.69 -3.12 -9.92
N ASN A 4 18.59 -2.82 -10.59
CA ASN A 4 18.20 -3.42 -11.87
C ASN A 4 18.20 -2.34 -12.95
N GLU A 5 18.43 -2.76 -14.20
CA GLU A 5 18.18 -1.91 -15.37
C GLU A 5 16.67 -1.81 -15.63
N PRO A 6 16.06 -0.61 -15.58
CA PRO A 6 14.62 -0.48 -15.78
C PRO A 6 14.23 -0.75 -17.23
N GLU A 7 13.27 -1.64 -17.42
CA GLU A 7 12.72 -2.02 -18.72
C GLU A 7 11.23 -1.67 -18.78
N LYS A 8 10.76 -1.29 -19.97
CA LYS A 8 9.34 -1.00 -20.20
C LYS A 8 8.60 -2.30 -20.51
N ILE A 9 7.51 -2.55 -19.80
CA ILE A 9 6.66 -3.73 -19.95
C ILE A 9 5.24 -3.33 -20.39
N GLN A 10 4.54 -4.28 -21.01
CA GLN A 10 3.11 -4.21 -21.27
C GLN A 10 2.38 -5.18 -20.34
N TRP A 11 1.22 -4.77 -19.85
CA TRP A 11 0.43 -5.58 -18.93
C TRP A 11 -1.06 -5.48 -19.24
N HIS A 12 -1.77 -6.54 -18.90
CA HIS A 12 -3.22 -6.65 -18.95
C HIS A 12 -3.69 -7.56 -17.82
N GLY A 13 -4.83 -7.27 -17.21
CA GLY A 13 -5.41 -8.16 -16.21
C GLY A 13 -6.66 -7.59 -15.55
N THR A 14 -7.22 -8.39 -14.65
CA THR A 14 -8.35 -8.01 -13.80
C THR A 14 -7.81 -7.46 -12.48
N ILE A 15 -8.29 -6.29 -12.08
CA ILE A 15 -7.90 -5.66 -10.82
C ILE A 15 -8.54 -6.45 -9.66
N VAL A 16 -7.71 -6.97 -8.76
CA VAL A 16 -8.14 -7.72 -7.58
C VAL A 16 -8.12 -6.89 -6.30
N SER A 17 -7.36 -5.79 -6.28
CA SER A 17 -7.33 -4.82 -5.17
C SER A 17 -6.78 -3.48 -5.65
N VAL A 18 -7.25 -2.39 -5.02
CA VAL A 18 -6.67 -1.05 -5.17
C VAL A 18 -6.37 -0.51 -3.78
N GLN A 19 -5.09 -0.27 -3.49
CA GLN A 19 -4.61 0.15 -2.18
C GLN A 19 -3.85 1.47 -2.28
N PRO A 20 -3.83 2.34 -1.25
CA PRO A 20 -2.94 3.48 -1.22
C PRO A 20 -1.48 3.01 -1.26
N ARG A 21 -0.66 3.72 -2.04
CA ARG A 21 0.77 3.48 -2.18
C ARG A 21 1.51 4.45 -1.26
N THR A 22 2.11 3.91 -0.21
CA THR A 22 2.83 4.70 0.78
C THR A 22 4.25 4.21 1.03
N THR A 23 5.13 5.16 1.33
CA THR A 23 6.45 4.90 1.91
C THR A 23 6.46 5.47 3.32
N VAL A 24 6.88 4.69 4.30
CA VAL A 24 6.99 5.14 5.69
C VAL A 24 8.44 5.39 5.99
N TRP A 25 8.78 6.61 6.40
CA TRP A 25 10.07 6.85 7.02
C TRP A 25 9.94 6.64 8.52
N ARG A 26 10.88 5.88 9.08
CA ARG A 26 10.88 5.54 10.50
C ARG A 26 12.23 5.86 11.10
N TYR A 27 12.23 6.70 12.13
CA TYR A 27 13.38 6.96 12.98
C TYR A 27 13.05 6.59 14.41
N ARG A 28 13.78 5.62 14.96
CA ARG A 28 13.38 4.95 16.22
C ARG A 28 11.93 4.49 16.10
N LEU A 29 11.08 4.76 17.09
CA LEU A 29 9.68 4.37 17.05
C LEU A 29 8.81 5.34 16.26
N ASP A 30 9.30 6.54 15.90
CA ASP A 30 8.51 7.51 15.15
C ASP A 30 8.29 7.03 13.71
N ASN A 31 7.04 6.79 13.38
CA ASN A 31 6.56 6.31 12.09
C ASN A 31 5.48 7.22 11.48
N ARG A 32 5.26 8.44 12.02
CA ARG A 32 4.21 9.37 11.55
C ARG A 32 4.37 9.80 10.10
N THR A 33 5.59 9.75 9.58
CA THR A 33 5.91 10.19 8.23
C THR A 33 5.54 9.13 7.19
N HIS A 34 4.28 9.18 6.73
CA HIS A 34 3.79 8.43 5.58
C HIS A 34 3.79 9.32 4.33
N TYR A 35 4.62 9.00 3.35
CA TYR A 35 4.59 9.64 2.04
C TYR A 35 3.51 8.98 1.18
N HIS A 36 2.40 9.67 0.94
CA HIS A 36 1.29 9.22 0.10
C HIS A 36 1.60 9.52 -1.38
N ARG A 37 1.81 8.47 -2.19
CA ARG A 37 2.38 8.59 -3.55
C ARG A 37 1.39 8.26 -4.68
N GLY A 38 0.16 7.88 -4.36
CA GLY A 38 -0.84 7.38 -5.29
C GLY A 38 -1.38 6.02 -4.88
N TYR A 39 -1.57 5.11 -5.83
CA TYR A 39 -2.21 3.82 -5.57
C TYR A 39 -1.40 2.66 -6.18
N ASN A 40 -1.56 1.49 -5.58
CA ASN A 40 -1.14 0.22 -6.14
C ASN A 40 -2.37 -0.52 -6.66
N LEU A 41 -2.39 -0.78 -7.97
CA LEU A 41 -3.32 -1.72 -8.58
C LEU A 41 -2.72 -3.12 -8.42
N PHE A 42 -3.42 -4.03 -7.76
CA PHE A 42 -3.08 -5.45 -7.76
C PHE A 42 -3.91 -6.14 -8.82
N LEU A 43 -3.25 -6.93 -9.67
CA LEU A 43 -3.88 -7.57 -10.82
C LEU A 43 -3.62 -9.08 -10.83
N ASP A 44 -4.60 -9.81 -11.36
CA ASP A 44 -4.44 -11.17 -11.85
C ASP A 44 -4.54 -11.11 -13.39
N GLY A 45 -3.48 -11.51 -14.09
CA GLY A 45 -3.40 -11.31 -15.54
C GLY A 45 -2.06 -11.71 -16.12
N GLU A 46 -1.54 -10.90 -17.04
CA GLU A 46 -0.27 -11.15 -17.72
C GLU A 46 0.60 -9.89 -17.88
N VAL A 47 1.91 -10.12 -17.88
CA VAL A 47 2.95 -9.12 -18.18
C VAL A 47 3.84 -9.70 -19.28
N ASN A 48 3.95 -9.01 -20.42
CA ASN A 48 4.70 -9.47 -21.59
C ASN A 48 4.42 -10.95 -21.96
N GLY A 49 3.15 -11.38 -21.87
CA GLY A 49 2.72 -12.76 -22.16
C GLY A 49 2.94 -13.78 -21.04
N THR A 50 3.53 -13.39 -19.91
CA THR A 50 3.70 -14.26 -18.73
C THR A 50 2.54 -14.05 -17.76
N LYS A 51 1.76 -15.12 -17.50
CA LYS A 51 0.62 -15.07 -16.58
C LYS A 51 1.07 -15.06 -15.11
N GLY A 52 0.35 -14.32 -14.29
CA GLY A 52 0.55 -14.29 -12.85
C GLY A 52 -0.11 -13.12 -12.16
N ARG A 53 0.12 -13.03 -10.85
CA ARG A 53 -0.28 -11.87 -10.04
C ARG A 53 0.85 -10.88 -9.95
N PHE A 54 0.50 -9.61 -10.09
CA PHE A 54 1.46 -8.52 -10.06
C PHE A 54 0.79 -7.23 -9.59
N SER A 55 1.59 -6.21 -9.37
CA SER A 55 1.14 -4.90 -8.92
C SER A 55 1.74 -3.76 -9.74
N VAL A 56 0.92 -2.75 -10.01
CA VAL A 56 1.28 -1.57 -10.80
C VAL A 56 0.99 -0.31 -10.00
N ALA A 57 2.04 0.47 -9.74
CA ALA A 57 1.94 1.78 -9.11
C ALA A 57 1.42 2.83 -10.10
N ILE A 58 0.32 3.49 -9.74
CA ILE A 58 -0.29 4.60 -10.46
C ILE A 58 -0.29 5.87 -9.60
N SER A 59 -0.32 7.03 -10.24
CA SER A 59 -0.47 8.30 -9.54
C SER A 59 -1.92 8.56 -9.12
N GLU A 60 -2.10 9.47 -8.18
CA GLU A 60 -3.43 9.92 -7.78
C GLU A 60 -4.23 10.53 -8.95
N LYS A 61 -3.57 11.34 -9.79
CA LYS A 61 -4.19 11.90 -11.00
C LYS A 61 -4.66 10.84 -11.98
N GLN A 62 -3.94 9.72 -12.10
CA GLN A 62 -4.35 8.60 -12.94
C GLN A 62 -5.60 7.91 -12.37
N GLN A 63 -5.65 7.72 -11.05
CA GLN A 63 -6.82 7.16 -10.38
C GLN A 63 -8.03 8.09 -10.50
N GLN A 64 -7.90 9.40 -10.24
CA GLN A 64 -9.00 10.36 -10.39
C GLN A 64 -9.55 10.40 -11.82
N LYS A 65 -8.72 10.16 -12.83
CA LYS A 65 -9.13 10.19 -14.24
C LYS A 65 -9.86 8.91 -14.68
N LEU A 66 -9.39 7.75 -14.24
CA LEU A 66 -9.87 6.45 -14.75
C LEU A 66 -10.77 5.72 -13.76
N VAL A 67 -10.68 6.08 -12.48
CA VAL A 67 -11.49 5.57 -11.37
C VAL A 67 -11.42 4.04 -11.36
N PHE A 68 -10.22 3.47 -11.24
CA PHE A 68 -10.06 2.01 -11.24
C PHE A 68 -10.73 1.41 -10.01
N CYS A 69 -11.52 0.35 -10.23
CA CYS A 69 -12.19 -0.41 -9.19
C CYS A 69 -11.78 -1.88 -9.23
N VAL A 70 -11.99 -2.58 -8.12
CA VAL A 70 -11.87 -4.05 -8.09
C VAL A 70 -12.83 -4.66 -9.10
N GLY A 71 -12.34 -5.66 -9.84
CA GLY A 71 -13.02 -6.35 -10.92
C GLY A 71 -12.81 -5.73 -12.31
N ASP A 72 -12.35 -4.48 -12.41
CA ASP A 72 -12.11 -3.86 -13.71
C ASP A 72 -11.05 -4.65 -14.48
N GLU A 73 -11.28 -4.88 -15.78
CA GLU A 73 -10.26 -5.37 -16.69
C GLU A 73 -9.53 -4.17 -17.28
N ALA A 74 -8.22 -4.10 -17.06
CA ALA A 74 -7.39 -2.98 -17.47
C ALA A 74 -6.16 -3.45 -18.25
N LYS A 75 -5.54 -2.50 -18.95
CA LYS A 75 -4.22 -2.68 -19.55
C LYS A 75 -3.41 -1.39 -19.52
N GLY A 76 -2.11 -1.54 -19.71
CA GLY A 76 -1.22 -0.41 -19.82
C GLY A 76 0.23 -0.81 -20.06
N THR A 77 1.10 0.17 -19.84
CA THR A 77 2.55 0.00 -19.80
C THR A 77 3.07 0.43 -18.45
N ALA A 78 4.20 -0.11 -18.02
CA ALA A 78 4.90 0.33 -16.81
C ALA A 78 6.40 -0.02 -16.94
N TRP A 79 7.18 0.26 -15.89
CA TRP A 79 8.62 -0.01 -15.84
C TRP A 79 8.97 -0.95 -14.68
N THR A 80 9.95 -1.83 -14.87
CA THR A 80 10.50 -2.72 -13.83
C THR A 80 11.33 -1.96 -12.81
N LYS A 81 11.11 -2.20 -11.51
CA LYS A 81 11.75 -1.44 -10.44
C LYS A 81 13.27 -1.41 -10.53
N MET A 82 13.83 -0.20 -10.48
CA MET A 82 15.27 0.01 -10.38
C MET A 82 15.82 -0.61 -9.08
N TYR A 83 15.05 -0.53 -7.99
CA TYR A 83 15.47 -1.06 -6.70
C TYR A 83 14.41 -1.96 -6.08
N ASP A 84 14.83 -3.09 -5.54
CA ASP A 84 13.98 -4.15 -5.01
C ASP A 84 13.08 -3.74 -3.83
N VAL A 85 13.56 -2.83 -2.99
CA VAL A 85 12.93 -2.44 -1.71
C VAL A 85 12.34 -1.03 -1.69
N SER A 86 12.49 -0.24 -2.76
CA SER A 86 12.01 1.15 -2.77
C SER A 86 10.50 1.28 -2.88
N ASP A 87 9.83 0.21 -3.32
CA ASP A 87 8.39 0.15 -3.48
C ASP A 87 7.89 -1.29 -3.31
N TYR A 88 6.64 -1.42 -2.89
CA TYR A 88 5.99 -2.73 -2.87
C TYR A 88 5.49 -3.13 -4.27
N ALA A 89 5.16 -2.15 -5.13
CA ALA A 89 4.72 -2.43 -6.48
C ALA A 89 5.81 -3.13 -7.31
N ASP A 90 5.40 -4.10 -8.11
CA ASP A 90 6.29 -4.79 -9.06
C ASP A 90 6.72 -3.86 -10.19
N TYR A 91 5.77 -3.02 -10.65
CA TYR A 91 5.98 -2.08 -11.75
C TYR A 91 5.54 -0.65 -11.37
N TYR A 92 6.28 0.34 -11.87
CA TYR A 92 6.08 1.76 -11.59
C TYR A 92 6.12 2.59 -12.87
N ARG A 93 5.90 3.92 -12.76
CA ARG A 93 5.82 4.83 -13.94
C ARG A 93 4.83 4.32 -14.98
N ALA A 94 3.63 3.97 -14.52
CA ALA A 94 2.59 3.45 -15.38
C ALA A 94 2.11 4.49 -16.41
N GLY A 95 1.79 4.05 -17.62
CA GLY A 95 1.35 4.89 -18.73
C GLY A 95 0.53 4.12 -19.75
N GLY A 96 -0.15 4.82 -20.66
CA GLY A 96 -1.02 4.18 -21.66
C GLY A 96 -2.20 3.41 -21.04
N LEU A 97 -2.58 3.78 -19.82
CA LEU A 97 -3.61 3.12 -19.02
C LEU A 97 -4.97 3.18 -19.71
N LYS A 98 -5.65 2.04 -19.81
CA LYS A 98 -7.01 1.92 -20.34
C LYS A 98 -7.79 0.87 -19.57
N ILE A 99 -9.05 1.17 -19.30
CA ILE A 99 -10.04 0.18 -18.86
C ILE A 99 -10.64 -0.44 -20.12
N ILE A 100 -10.57 -1.76 -20.19
CA ILE A 100 -11.12 -2.56 -21.28
C ILE A 100 -12.58 -2.89 -20.99
N LYS A 101 -12.85 -3.26 -19.74
CA LYS A 101 -14.19 -3.59 -19.26
C LYS A 101 -14.33 -3.13 -17.81
N LYS A 102 -15.38 -2.36 -17.54
CA LYS A 102 -15.76 -1.99 -16.18
C LYS A 102 -16.43 -3.17 -15.48
N ALA A 103 -16.08 -3.39 -14.22
CA ALA A 103 -16.81 -4.32 -13.38
C ALA A 103 -18.14 -3.72 -12.94
N GLU A 104 -19.14 -4.59 -12.87
CA GLU A 104 -20.37 -4.30 -12.16
C GLU A 104 -20.06 -4.30 -10.65
N GLN A 105 -20.31 -3.17 -10.00
CA GLN A 105 -20.06 -3.03 -8.57
C GLN A 105 -21.22 -3.69 -7.82
N VAL A 106 -20.90 -4.71 -7.01
CA VAL A 106 -21.86 -5.34 -6.11
C VAL A 106 -21.75 -4.64 -4.76
N GLU A 107 -22.87 -4.11 -4.27
CA GLU A 107 -22.89 -3.59 -2.90
C GLU A 107 -22.60 -4.73 -1.92
N THR A 108 -21.56 -4.53 -1.12
CA THR A 108 -21.19 -5.46 -0.04
C THR A 108 -21.33 -4.77 1.30
N THR A 109 -21.79 -5.49 2.32
CA THR A 109 -21.81 -4.98 3.69
C THR A 109 -20.37 -4.85 4.20
N PRO A 110 -19.88 -3.64 4.50
CA PRO A 110 -18.55 -3.48 5.06
C PRO A 110 -18.50 -4.00 6.50
N PRO A 111 -17.31 -4.40 6.99
CA PRO A 111 -16.02 -4.57 6.29
C PRO A 111 -15.86 -5.94 5.57
N PRO A 112 -15.00 -6.06 4.53
CA PRO A 112 -14.09 -5.05 3.98
C PRO A 112 -14.81 -3.95 3.20
N TYR A 113 -14.18 -2.78 3.10
CA TYR A 113 -14.73 -1.63 2.37
C TYR A 113 -14.31 -1.74 0.91
N LEU A 114 -15.18 -2.33 0.09
CA LEU A 114 -15.01 -2.45 -1.37
C LEU A 114 -15.61 -1.22 -2.06
N ILE A 115 -15.00 -0.07 -1.79
CA ILE A 115 -15.41 1.24 -2.30
C ILE A 115 -14.37 1.76 -3.28
N GLU A 116 -14.72 2.82 -4.02
CA GLU A 116 -13.72 3.63 -4.69
C GLU A 116 -12.68 4.11 -3.65
N PRO A 117 -11.37 3.87 -3.87
CA PRO A 117 -10.33 4.33 -2.97
C PRO A 117 -10.40 5.86 -2.80
N PRO A 118 -10.45 6.37 -1.55
CA PRO A 118 -10.40 7.81 -1.28
C PRO A 118 -9.13 8.48 -1.80
N ASP A 119 -9.11 9.81 -1.82
CA ASP A 119 -7.92 10.59 -2.17
C ASP A 119 -6.77 10.44 -1.15
N MET A 120 -5.56 10.84 -1.54
CA MET A 120 -4.36 10.72 -0.71
C MET A 120 -4.43 11.54 0.57
N ALA A 121 -5.05 12.71 0.51
CA ALA A 121 -5.26 13.59 1.67
C ALA A 121 -6.16 12.94 2.72
N THR A 122 -7.17 12.19 2.29
CA THR A 122 -8.04 11.42 3.19
C THR A 122 -7.24 10.34 3.93
N TYR A 123 -6.35 9.60 3.26
CA TYR A 123 -5.48 8.65 3.96
C TYR A 123 -4.54 9.32 4.96
N GLU A 124 -3.98 10.48 4.60
CA GLU A 124 -3.09 11.26 5.47
C GLU A 124 -3.80 11.72 6.74
N VAL A 125 -4.96 12.37 6.61
CA VAL A 125 -5.76 12.84 7.75
C VAL A 125 -6.20 11.69 8.65
N ARG A 126 -6.52 10.54 8.05
CA ARG A 126 -6.93 9.37 8.82
C ARG A 126 -5.76 8.75 9.59
N GLY A 127 -4.55 8.83 9.08
CA GLY A 127 -3.39 8.21 9.71
C GLY A 127 -3.44 6.67 9.71
N ALA A 128 -2.26 6.09 9.82
CA ALA A 128 -2.06 4.66 9.70
C ALA A 128 -2.12 3.96 11.06
N ARG A 129 -2.72 2.76 11.08
CA ARG A 129 -2.64 1.81 12.19
C ARG A 129 -1.96 0.52 11.77
N MET A 130 -1.27 -0.13 12.68
CA MET A 130 -0.56 -1.38 12.48
C MET A 130 -1.51 -2.52 12.11
N LEU A 131 -1.55 -2.92 10.85
CA LEU A 131 -2.38 -4.07 10.44
C LEU A 131 -1.61 -5.38 10.59
N SER A 132 -2.24 -6.40 11.17
CA SER A 132 -1.67 -7.75 11.21
C SER A 132 -1.51 -8.34 9.80
N ALA A 133 -0.41 -9.05 9.58
CA ALA A 133 -0.16 -9.71 8.29
C ALA A 133 -1.21 -10.76 7.94
N ALA A 134 -1.82 -11.40 8.96
CA ALA A 134 -2.92 -12.34 8.77
C ALA A 134 -4.20 -11.66 8.29
N SER A 135 -4.59 -10.54 8.93
CA SER A 135 -5.73 -9.73 8.47
C SER A 135 -5.50 -9.19 7.07
N TYR A 136 -4.30 -8.65 6.80
CA TYR A 136 -3.91 -8.15 5.47
C TYR A 136 -4.05 -9.22 4.39
N LYS A 137 -3.51 -10.42 4.59
CA LYS A 137 -3.58 -11.52 3.60
C LYS A 137 -4.98 -12.11 3.45
N GLY A 138 -5.86 -11.89 4.43
CA GLY A 138 -7.25 -12.32 4.40
C GLY A 138 -8.17 -11.26 3.78
N LYS A 139 -9.29 -11.00 4.46
CA LYS A 139 -10.34 -10.09 3.97
C LYS A 139 -9.88 -8.65 3.76
N CYS A 140 -8.83 -8.19 4.45
CA CYS A 140 -8.38 -6.81 4.29
C CYS A 140 -7.63 -6.58 2.98
N PHE A 141 -7.15 -7.61 2.28
CA PHE A 141 -6.38 -7.43 1.05
C PHE A 141 -7.12 -6.60 0.00
N GLN A 142 -8.44 -6.77 -0.14
CA GLN A 142 -9.25 -6.03 -1.10
C GLN A 142 -9.85 -4.73 -0.55
N CYS A 143 -9.66 -4.45 0.74
CA CYS A 143 -10.22 -3.29 1.39
C CYS A 143 -9.50 -2.01 0.93
N ALA A 144 -10.25 -0.97 0.55
CA ALA A 144 -9.69 0.32 0.16
C ALA A 144 -8.76 0.93 1.23
N TRP A 145 -8.99 0.60 2.50
CA TRP A 145 -8.22 1.10 3.63
C TRP A 145 -6.94 0.32 3.96
N ALA A 146 -6.71 -0.84 3.35
CA ALA A 146 -5.53 -1.65 3.62
C ALA A 146 -4.38 -1.20 2.73
N ALA A 147 -3.17 -1.16 3.28
CA ALA A 147 -1.98 -0.78 2.54
C ALA A 147 -0.84 -1.73 2.88
N MET A 148 0.01 -2.02 1.89
CA MET A 148 1.36 -2.53 2.12
C MET A 148 2.35 -1.43 1.79
N ALA A 149 3.05 -0.94 2.81
CA ALA A 149 3.96 0.18 2.68
C ALA A 149 5.41 -0.29 2.64
N ALA A 150 6.25 0.40 1.85
CA ALA A 150 7.69 0.29 1.94
C ALA A 150 8.17 1.10 3.15
N VAL A 151 8.78 0.46 4.14
CA VAL A 151 9.29 1.11 5.35
C VAL A 151 10.79 1.28 5.27
N GLU A 152 11.22 2.54 5.35
CA GLU A 152 12.61 2.95 5.43
C GLU A 152 12.96 3.25 6.90
N ILE A 153 13.71 2.34 7.52
CA ILE A 153 14.17 2.49 8.90
C ILE A 153 15.54 3.16 8.89
N GLU A 154 15.62 4.35 9.46
CA GLU A 154 16.86 5.09 9.67
C GLU A 154 17.69 4.37 10.75
N TYR A 155 18.62 3.52 10.30
CA TYR A 155 19.38 2.63 11.17
C TYR A 155 20.62 3.31 11.74
N ASN A 156 21.37 4.02 10.90
CA ASN A 156 22.50 4.86 11.28
C ASN A 156 22.31 6.23 10.64
N TRP A 157 21.98 7.23 11.45
CA TRP A 157 21.50 8.53 10.99
C TRP A 157 22.35 9.13 9.86
N GLY A 158 21.75 9.30 8.68
CA GLY A 158 22.37 9.90 7.51
C GLY A 158 23.39 9.01 6.80
N VAL A 159 23.59 7.78 7.28
CA VAL A 159 24.62 6.85 6.76
C VAL A 159 23.98 5.60 6.17
N SER A 160 23.04 4.96 6.87
CA SER A 160 22.42 3.74 6.38
C SER A 160 20.99 3.51 6.86
N LYS A 161 20.22 2.90 5.97
CA LYS A 161 18.82 2.55 6.17
C LYS A 161 18.63 1.04 6.07
N LYS A 162 17.65 0.52 6.80
CA LYS A 162 17.10 -0.83 6.62
C LYS A 162 15.72 -0.72 6.00
N TYR A 163 15.36 -1.71 5.19
CA TYR A 163 14.11 -1.70 4.44
C TYR A 163 13.30 -2.95 4.74
N ARG A 164 11.99 -2.80 4.84
CA ARG A 164 11.04 -3.92 4.87
C ARG A 164 9.66 -3.46 4.44
N PHE A 165 8.77 -4.41 4.19
CA PHE A 165 7.37 -4.13 3.94
C PHE A 165 6.55 -4.33 5.21
N GLU A 166 5.63 -3.43 5.48
CA GLU A 166 4.71 -3.50 6.61
C GLU A 166 3.29 -3.17 6.16
N SER A 167 2.31 -3.90 6.68
CA SER A 167 0.90 -3.66 6.41
C SER A 167 0.31 -2.62 7.35
N PHE A 168 -0.52 -1.73 6.83
CA PHE A 168 -1.22 -0.70 7.59
C PHE A 168 -2.72 -0.68 7.27
N CYS A 169 -3.50 -0.14 8.20
CA CYS A 169 -4.93 0.08 8.06
C CYS A 169 -5.23 1.56 8.29
N TYR A 170 -5.91 2.18 7.34
CA TYR A 170 -6.41 3.55 7.43
C TYR A 170 -7.90 3.60 7.77
N GLY A 171 -8.56 2.44 7.91
CA GLY A 171 -10.00 2.34 8.07
C GLY A 171 -10.49 2.74 9.47
N PRO A 172 -11.81 2.75 9.70
CA PRO A 172 -12.42 3.19 10.96
C PRO A 172 -11.88 2.44 12.17
N LYS A 173 -11.75 3.11 13.32
CA LYS A 173 -11.23 2.51 14.56
C LYS A 173 -12.09 1.33 15.01
N SER A 174 -13.41 1.44 14.83
CA SER A 174 -14.44 0.45 15.13
C SER A 174 -14.44 -0.80 14.22
N CYS A 175 -13.62 -0.84 13.16
CA CYS A 175 -13.65 -1.90 12.16
C CYS A 175 -13.39 -3.30 12.75
N LYS A 176 -14.38 -4.18 12.66
CA LYS A 176 -14.34 -5.55 13.23
C LYS A 176 -13.32 -6.50 12.58
N LEU A 177 -12.80 -6.18 11.39
CA LEU A 177 -11.73 -6.97 10.75
C LEU A 177 -10.32 -6.49 11.14
N TYR A 178 -10.21 -5.29 11.71
CA TYR A 178 -8.94 -4.77 12.19
C TYR A 178 -8.41 -5.67 13.31
N LYS A 179 -7.15 -6.06 13.19
CA LYS A 179 -6.37 -6.68 14.25
C LYS A 179 -4.99 -6.08 14.20
N MET A 180 -4.53 -5.60 15.34
CA MET A 180 -3.18 -5.08 15.49
C MET A 180 -2.14 -6.15 15.13
N GLY A 181 -1.06 -5.74 14.48
CA GLY A 181 0.07 -6.63 14.19
C GLY A 181 0.82 -7.07 15.44
N LYS A 182 1.75 -8.01 15.27
CA LYS A 182 2.76 -8.30 16.30
C LYS A 182 3.67 -7.07 16.47
N PRO A 183 4.22 -6.85 17.67
CA PRO A 183 5.20 -5.79 17.90
C PRO A 183 6.32 -5.80 16.86
N ARG A 184 6.65 -4.63 16.33
CA ARG A 184 7.61 -4.50 15.22
C ARG A 184 8.94 -3.99 15.78
N ALA A 185 9.98 -4.81 15.72
CA ALA A 185 11.32 -4.41 16.11
C ALA A 185 11.83 -3.26 15.22
N VAL A 186 12.34 -2.21 15.82
CA VAL A 186 12.98 -1.07 15.15
C VAL A 186 14.44 -1.02 15.58
N PRO A 187 15.36 -1.54 14.75
CA PRO A 187 16.78 -1.56 15.06
C PRO A 187 17.40 -0.17 14.89
N TYR A 188 18.40 0.13 15.71
CA TYR A 188 19.26 1.30 15.56
C TYR A 188 20.72 0.91 15.77
N LYS A 189 21.66 1.63 15.15
CA LYS A 189 23.09 1.33 15.26
C LYS A 189 23.54 1.46 16.71
N ASP A 190 24.34 0.51 17.17
CA ASP A 190 24.93 0.47 18.54
C ASP A 190 23.89 0.50 19.67
N CYS A 191 22.63 0.20 19.36
CA CYS A 191 21.52 0.08 20.30
C CYS A 191 20.77 -1.22 20.04
N GLY A 192 20.16 -1.80 21.08
CA GLY A 192 19.15 -2.84 20.89
C GLY A 192 17.97 -2.36 20.03
N SER A 193 17.12 -3.29 19.61
CA SER A 193 15.86 -2.92 18.95
C SER A 193 14.86 -2.42 19.98
N VAL A 194 14.17 -1.33 19.67
CA VAL A 194 12.96 -0.91 20.39
C VAL A 194 11.75 -1.49 19.65
N TYR A 195 10.69 -1.86 20.36
CA TYR A 195 9.52 -2.46 19.75
C TYR A 195 8.39 -1.44 19.64
N ASP A 196 7.85 -1.29 18.43
CA ASP A 196 6.57 -0.61 18.23
C ASP A 196 5.46 -1.58 18.63
N GLU A 197 4.86 -1.33 19.79
CA GLU A 197 3.80 -2.14 20.39
C GLU A 197 2.39 -1.59 20.08
N GLY A 198 2.29 -0.56 19.23
CA GLY A 198 1.01 0.05 18.84
C GLY A 198 0.77 1.45 19.38
N TRP A 199 1.64 1.99 20.24
CA TRP A 199 1.50 3.37 20.76
C TRP A 199 1.48 4.43 19.64
N MET A 200 2.12 4.15 18.50
CA MET A 200 2.06 5.02 17.32
C MET A 200 0.69 5.01 16.66
N ASP A 201 -0.08 3.93 16.75
CA ASP A 201 -1.43 3.88 16.19
C ASP A 201 -2.33 4.89 16.89
N ASP A 202 -2.21 5.02 18.21
CA ASP A 202 -2.97 5.99 19.00
C ASP A 202 -2.62 7.42 18.59
N LEU A 203 -1.33 7.75 18.49
CA LEU A 203 -0.88 9.08 18.06
C LEU A 203 -1.25 9.41 16.62
N CYS A 204 -1.06 8.47 15.70
CA CYS A 204 -1.40 8.65 14.29
C CYS A 204 -2.91 8.80 14.08
N THR A 205 -3.74 8.44 15.06
CA THR A 205 -5.20 8.50 14.95
C THR A 205 -5.86 9.34 16.05
N GLU A 206 -5.11 10.13 16.81
CA GLU A 206 -5.61 10.85 17.99
C GLU A 206 -6.81 11.76 17.69
N GLY A 207 -6.83 12.39 16.51
CA GLY A 207 -7.87 13.32 16.08
C GLY A 207 -9.14 12.67 15.49
N ARG A 208 -9.28 11.34 15.56
CA ARG A 208 -10.38 10.60 14.90
C ARG A 208 -11.39 10.02 15.87
N GLY A 209 -12.65 10.10 15.49
CA GLY A 209 -13.74 9.30 16.04
C GLY A 209 -13.63 7.80 15.71
N GLU A 210 -14.53 7.01 16.28
CA GLU A 210 -14.51 5.55 16.12
C GLU A 210 -14.85 5.10 14.69
N ASP A 211 -15.83 5.77 14.08
CA ASP A 211 -16.34 5.45 12.76
C ASP A 211 -15.76 6.33 11.65
N ASP A 212 -14.91 7.30 12.02
CA ASP A 212 -14.16 8.14 11.08
C ASP A 212 -13.31 7.25 10.21
#